data_AF-A0A5E4L843-F1
#
_entry.id   AF-A0A5E4L843-F1
#
_cell.length_a   1.000
_cell.length_b   1.000
_cell.length_c   1.000
_cell.angle_alpha   90.00
_cell.angle_beta   90.00
_cell.angle_gamma   90.00
#
_symmetry.space_group_name_H-M   'P 1'
#
loop_
_entity.id
_entity.type
_entity.pdbx_description
1 polymer ?
#
loop_
_entity_poly.entity_id
_entity_poly.type
_entity_poly.pdbx_seq_one_letter_code
_entity_poly.pdbx_strand_id
1 'polypeptide(L)'
;MQLEVRTVPNAKRFSVSLKDGLCKVHVAAKAEDNRANEELVGMLSRALGMRVSIVRGSKSRHKVLEIEGNEAEVGGRLRKIASEMQTKSR
;
A
#
# COMPACT_ATOMS: atom_id res chain seq x y z
N MET A 1 -2.00 1.03 14.07
CA MET A 1 -1.88 -0.40 13.71
C MET A 1 -0.68 -0.59 12.79
N GLN A 2 0.02 -1.71 12.86
CA GLN A 2 1.08 -2.06 11.91
C GLN A 2 0.55 -3.03 10.84
N LEU A 3 0.83 -2.72 9.57
CA LEU A 3 0.45 -3.53 8.42
C LEU A 3 1.69 -3.89 7.62
N GLU A 4 1.86 -5.18 7.36
CA GLU A 4 2.89 -5.67 6.47
C GLU A 4 2.44 -5.52 5.02
N VAL A 5 3.22 -4.76 4.26
CA VAL A 5 2.99 -4.55 2.84
C VAL A 5 4.19 -4.95 2.02
N ARG A 6 3.93 -5.55 0.86
CA ARG A 6 4.94 -5.84 -0.13
C ARG A 6 4.82 -4.85 -1.28
N THR A 7 5.79 -3.97 -1.40
CA THR A 7 5.85 -2.98 -2.48
C THR A 7 6.43 -3.60 -3.74
N VAL A 8 5.72 -3.45 -4.86
CA VAL A 8 6.15 -3.86 -6.19
C VAL A 8 6.41 -2.58 -7.01
N PRO A 9 7.66 -2.11 -7.07
CA PRO A 9 8.02 -0.92 -7.85
C PRO A 9 7.99 -1.22 -9.35
N ASN A 10 8.04 -0.16 -10.17
CA ASN A 10 8.02 -0.24 -11.64
C ASN A 10 6.75 -0.94 -12.18
N ALA A 11 5.62 -0.74 -11.51
CA ALA A 11 4.33 -1.22 -11.97
C ALA A 11 3.72 -0.28 -13.02
N LYS A 12 2.90 -0.82 -13.90
CA LYS A 12 2.26 -0.01 -14.96
C LYS A 12 1.31 1.05 -14.40
N ARG A 13 0.68 0.79 -13.25
CA ARG A 13 -0.24 1.68 -12.53
C ARG A 13 -0.22 1.36 -11.03
N PHE A 14 -0.69 2.30 -10.22
CA PHE A 14 -0.93 2.06 -8.80
C PHE A 14 -2.06 1.06 -8.60
N SER A 15 -1.81 -0.03 -7.87
CA SER A 15 -2.87 -0.97 -7.50
C SER A 15 -2.58 -1.64 -6.15
N VAL A 16 -3.64 -1.93 -5.41
CA VAL A 16 -3.57 -2.63 -4.12
C VAL A 16 -4.21 -4.00 -4.31
N SER A 17 -3.50 -5.04 -3.89
CA SER A 17 -3.96 -6.43 -3.96
C SER A 17 -3.75 -7.10 -2.61
N LEU A 18 -4.84 -7.57 -2.01
CA LEU A 18 -4.76 -8.38 -0.79
C LEU A 18 -4.77 -9.85 -1.21
N LYS A 19 -3.69 -10.60 -0.91
CA LYS A 19 -3.63 -12.03 -1.22
C LYS A 19 -2.97 -12.79 -0.06
N ASP A 20 -3.64 -13.84 0.42
CA ASP A 20 -3.12 -14.73 1.47
C ASP A 20 -2.68 -13.99 2.75
N GLY A 21 -3.42 -12.95 3.16
CA GLY A 21 -3.06 -12.11 4.31
C GLY A 21 -1.93 -11.09 4.04
N LEU A 22 -1.34 -11.10 2.85
CA LEU A 22 -0.29 -10.16 2.45
C LEU A 22 -0.87 -9.03 1.58
N CYS A 23 -0.64 -7.78 1.96
CA CYS A 23 -1.01 -6.62 1.16
C CYS A 23 0.10 -6.31 0.14
N LYS A 24 -0.15 -6.51 -1.14
CA LYS A 24 0.75 -6.13 -2.23
C LYS A 24 0.34 -4.79 -2.79
N VAL A 25 1.28 -3.86 -2.85
CA VAL A 25 1.05 -2.52 -3.40
C VAL A 25 1.98 -2.31 -4.57
N HIS A 26 1.38 -2.17 -5.74
CA HIS A 26 2.05 -1.85 -6.98
C HIS A 26 2.18 -0.34 -7.08
N VAL A 27 3.41 0.16 -7.26
CA VAL A 27 3.69 1.59 -7.42
C VAL A 27 4.38 1.81 -8.75
N ALA A 28 4.05 2.92 -9.41
CA ALA A 28 4.64 3.25 -10.71
C ALA A 28 6.06 3.80 -10.53
N ALA A 29 6.31 4.44 -9.39
CA ALA A 29 7.64 4.90 -9.01
C ALA A 29 8.68 3.78 -9.07
N LYS A 30 9.86 4.15 -9.57
CA LYS A 30 11.05 3.31 -9.54
C LYS A 30 11.49 3.08 -8.09
N ALA A 31 12.19 1.97 -7.85
CA ALA A 31 12.76 1.63 -6.55
C ALA A 31 13.91 2.55 -6.09
N GLU A 32 14.22 3.60 -6.85
CA GLU A 32 15.33 4.52 -6.62
C GLU A 32 14.89 5.66 -5.68
N ASP A 33 15.77 5.95 -4.70
CA ASP A 33 15.81 7.21 -3.95
C ASP A 33 14.50 7.68 -3.29
N ASN A 34 13.93 6.87 -2.40
CA ASN A 34 12.73 7.19 -1.60
C ASN A 34 11.44 7.49 -2.37
N ARG A 35 11.46 7.64 -3.70
CA ARG A 35 10.26 7.94 -4.50
C ARG A 35 9.19 6.88 -4.38
N ALA A 36 9.57 5.60 -4.38
CA ALA A 36 8.63 4.50 -4.13
C ALA A 36 8.07 4.53 -2.69
N ASN A 37 8.79 5.09 -1.72
CA ASN A 37 8.32 5.22 -0.34
C ASN A 37 7.30 6.33 -0.23
N GLU A 38 7.62 7.50 -0.80
CA GLU A 38 6.75 8.67 -0.80
C GLU A 38 5.47 8.40 -1.60
N GLU A 39 5.57 7.81 -2.79
CA GLU A 39 4.41 7.46 -3.60
C GLU A 39 3.54 6.41 -2.89
N LEU A 40 4.15 5.40 -2.28
CA LEU A 40 3.42 4.41 -1.49
C LEU A 40 2.62 5.07 -0.36
N VAL A 41 3.30 5.87 0.47
CA VAL A 41 2.70 6.51 1.65
C VAL A 41 1.62 7.50 1.20
N GLY A 42 1.91 8.33 0.21
CA GLY A 42 0.96 9.31 -0.32
C GLY A 42 -0.27 8.66 -0.94
N MET A 43 -0.09 7.64 -1.78
CA MET A 43 -1.19 6.96 -2.44
C MET A 43 -2.02 6.13 -1.47
N LEU A 44 -1.40 5.40 -0.53
CA LEU A 44 -2.12 4.66 0.51
C LEU A 44 -2.84 5.61 1.47
N SER A 45 -2.19 6.68 1.90
CA SER A 45 -2.82 7.68 2.78
C SER A 45 -4.04 8.30 2.11
N ARG A 46 -3.95 8.63 0.82
CA ARG A 46 -5.08 9.16 0.04
C ARG A 46 -6.18 8.12 -0.21
N ALA A 47 -5.82 6.86 -0.46
CA ALA A 47 -6.79 5.79 -0.69
C ALA A 47 -7.53 5.38 0.59
N LEU A 48 -6.81 5.30 1.71
CA LEU A 48 -7.37 4.96 3.01
C LEU A 48 -8.02 6.17 3.70
N GLY A 49 -7.62 7.39 3.35
CA GLY A 49 -8.04 8.60 4.06
C GLY A 49 -7.49 8.68 5.48
N MET A 50 -6.33 8.06 5.73
CA MET A 50 -5.70 7.92 7.04
C MET A 50 -4.23 8.28 6.96
N ARG A 51 -3.61 8.62 8.09
CA ARG A 51 -2.17 8.83 8.15
C ARG A 51 -1.45 7.49 8.03
N VAL A 52 -0.49 7.43 7.12
CA VAL A 52 0.34 6.24 6.87
C VAL A 52 1.81 6.63 7.02
N SER A 53 2.63 5.78 7.62
CA SER A 53 4.06 6.02 7.80
C SER A 53 4.85 4.72 7.75
N ILE A 54 6.08 4.74 7.22
CA ILE A 54 6.93 3.55 7.16
C ILE A 54 7.71 3.45 8.47
N VAL A 55 7.47 2.40 9.25
CA VAL A 55 8.18 2.15 10.50
C VAL A 55 9.31 1.15 10.33
N ARG A 56 9.24 0.27 9.33
CA ARG A 56 10.28 -0.74 9.05
C ARG A 56 10.36 -1.11 7.57
N GLY A 57 11.55 -1.51 7.14
CA GLY A 57 11.76 -2.09 5.80
C GLY A 57 11.94 -1.07 4.67
N SER A 58 12.31 0.18 4.94
CA SER A 58 12.45 1.24 3.91
C SER A 58 13.38 0.89 2.73
N LYS A 59 14.34 -0.04 2.94
CA LYS A 59 15.27 -0.56 1.92
C LYS A 59 14.87 -1.93 1.34
N SER A 60 13.80 -2.56 1.84
CA SER A 60 13.35 -3.88 1.41
C SER A 60 12.02 -3.79 0.66
N ARG A 61 11.68 -4.84 -0.11
CA ARG A 61 10.38 -4.96 -0.78
C ARG A 61 9.25 -5.25 0.22
N HIS A 62 9.60 -5.77 1.40
CA HIS A 62 8.70 -6.02 2.52
C HIS A 62 8.86 -4.87 3.51
N LYS A 63 7.77 -4.13 3.72
CA LYS A 63 7.73 -2.93 4.55
C LYS A 63 6.64 -3.07 5.59
N VAL A 64 6.88 -2.52 6.76
CA VAL A 64 5.85 -2.39 7.79
C VAL A 64 5.42 -0.94 7.80
N LEU A 65 4.15 -0.73 7.51
CA LEU A 65 3.50 0.56 7.57
C LEU A 65 2.73 0.70 8.87
N GLU A 66 2.88 1.82 9.52
CA GLU A 66 2.00 2.24 10.59
C GLU A 66 0.87 3.07 10.02
N ILE A 67 -0.36 2.66 10.34
CA ILE A 67 -1.59 3.30 9.90
C ILE A 67 -2.33 3.80 11.14
N GLU A 68 -2.74 5.07 11.10
CA GLU A 68 -3.54 5.71 12.14
C GLU A 68 -5.00 5.25 12.00
N GLY A 69 -5.29 4.12 12.64
CA GLY A 69 -6.57 3.45 12.59
C GLY A 69 -6.54 2.12 13.35
N ASN A 70 -7.73 1.58 13.60
CA ASN A 70 -7.97 0.26 14.16
C ASN A 70 -8.02 -0.81 13.06
N GLU A 71 -7.66 -2.04 13.40
CA GLU A 71 -7.48 -3.14 12.44
C GLU A 71 -8.72 -3.44 11.61
N ALA A 72 -9.89 -3.43 12.23
CA ALA A 72 -11.16 -3.67 11.53
C ALA A 72 -11.43 -2.62 10.45
N GLU A 73 -11.16 -1.34 10.74
CA GLU A 73 -11.41 -0.25 9.79
C GLU A 73 -10.41 -0.30 8.62
N VAL A 74 -9.12 -0.47 8.94
CA VAL A 74 -8.06 -0.56 7.95
C VAL A 74 -8.28 -1.76 7.02
N GLY A 75 -8.54 -2.94 7.59
CA GLY A 75 -8.84 -4.16 6.83
C GLY A 75 -10.07 -4.02 5.93
N GLY A 76 -11.14 -3.40 6.44
CA GLY A 76 -12.34 -3.11 5.67
C GLY A 76 -12.08 -2.19 4.47
N ARG A 77 -11.34 -1.08 4.67
CA ARG A 77 -10.99 -0.15 3.58
C ARG A 77 -10.06 -0.79 2.56
N LEU A 78 -9.03 -1.52 3.00
CA LEU A 78 -8.13 -2.24 2.09
C LEU A 78 -8.87 -3.24 1.20
N ARG A 79 -9.80 -4.01 1.78
CA ARG A 79 -10.61 -4.97 1.02
C ARG A 79 -11.49 -4.26 -0.01
N LYS A 80 -12.07 -3.12 0.35
CA LYS A 80 -12.87 -2.29 -0.56
C LYS A 80 -12.02 -1.77 -1.73
N ILE A 81 -10.87 -1.15 -1.43
CA ILE A 81 -9.94 -0.62 -2.43
C ILE A 81 -9.44 -1.73 -3.37
N ALA A 82 -9.05 -2.89 -2.82
CA ALA A 82 -8.56 -4.01 -3.61
C ALA A 82 -9.63 -4.57 -4.57
N SER A 83 -10.91 -4.51 -4.17
CA SER A 83 -12.04 -4.90 -5.01
C SER A 83 -12.35 -3.85 -6.09
N GLU A 84 -12.31 -2.56 -5.74
CA GLU A 84 -12.53 -1.44 -6.67
C GLU A 84 -11.42 -1.31 -7.73
N MET A 85 -10.18 -1.64 -7.38
CA MET A 85 -9.05 -1.58 -8.32
C MET A 85 -9.00 -2.77 -9.30
N GLN A 86 -9.57 -3.93 -8.93
CA GLN A 86 -9.71 -5.07 -9.84
C GLN A 86 -10.81 -4.86 -10.89
N THR A 87 -11.84 -4.07 -10.57
CA THR A 87 -13.00 -3.85 -11.46
C THR A 87 -12.79 -2.73 -12.48
N LYS A 88 -11.81 -1.84 -12.28
CA LYS A 88 -11.50 -0.72 -13.21
C LYS A 88 -10.63 -1.12 -14.42
N SER A 89 -10.51 -2.40 -14.73
CA SER A 89 -9.93 -2.88 -15.98
C SER A 89 -11.02 -2.94 -17.07
N ARG A 90 -11.50 -1.78 -17.52
CA ARG A 90 -12.26 -1.61 -18.77
C ARG A 90 -11.74 -0.40 -19.52
#